data_AF-A0A968BU50-F1
#
_entry.id   AF-A0A968BU50-F1
#
_cell.length_a   1.000
_cell.length_b   1.000
_cell.length_c   1.000
_cell.angle_alpha   90.00
_cell.angle_beta   90.00
_cell.angle_gamma   90.00
#
_symmetry.space_group_name_H-M   'P 1'
#
loop_
_entity.id
_entity.type
_entity.pdbx_description
1 polymer ?
#
loop_
_entity_poly.entity_id
_entity_poly.type
_entity_poly.pdbx_seq_one_letter_code
_entity_poly.pdbx_strand_id
1 'polypeptide(L)' 'ASVMAAAGAIAPNAREAGQVVWLLVLPLMPTLMFGTVFMEDPNGTLSTALSLFPFSAPSAMVTRLAITEVPLWQILVSL' A
#
# COMPACT_ATOMS: atom_id res chain seq x y z
N ALA A 1 -1.60 -39.59 15.54
CA ALA A 1 -2.95 -39.25 15.04
C ALA A 1 -3.36 -37.81 15.37
N SER A 2 -3.13 -37.34 16.60
CA SER A 2 -3.48 -35.97 17.05
C SER A 2 -2.69 -34.84 16.36
N VAL A 3 -1.41 -35.04 16.04
CA VAL A 3 -0.58 -34.00 15.37
C VAL A 3 -1.00 -33.76 13.91
N MET A 4 -1.46 -34.79 13.21
CA MET A 4 -1.96 -34.67 11.82
C MET A 4 -3.37 -34.04 11.76
N ALA A 5 -4.19 -34.19 12.82
CA ALA A 5 -5.47 -33.50 12.95
C ALA A 5 -5.27 -31.99 13.22
N ALA A 6 -4.22 -31.61 13.98
CA ALA A 6 -3.85 -30.21 14.20
C ALA A 6 -3.32 -29.54 12.91
N ALA A 7 -2.55 -30.25 12.09
CA ALA A 7 -2.07 -29.74 10.80
C ALA A 7 -3.21 -29.51 9.79
N GLY A 8 -4.28 -30.31 9.83
CA GLY A 8 -5.49 -30.11 9.02
C GLY A 8 -6.38 -28.95 9.49
N ALA A 9 -6.28 -28.55 10.75
CA ALA A 9 -6.98 -27.38 11.31
C ALA A 9 -6.27 -26.05 10.99
N ILE A 10 -4.97 -26.09 10.66
CA ILE A 10 -4.19 -24.95 10.15
C ILE A 10 -4.23 -24.92 8.60
N ALA A 11 -5.32 -25.38 8.01
CA ALA A 11 -5.76 -24.88 6.72
C ALA A 11 -6.83 -23.79 6.91
N PRO A 12 -6.55 -22.64 7.57
CA PRO A 12 -7.51 -21.57 7.57
C PRO A 12 -7.39 -20.88 6.20
N ASN A 13 -8.32 -21.22 5.32
CA ASN A 13 -8.90 -20.24 4.42
C ASN A 13 -7.92 -19.48 3.51
N ALA A 14 -7.37 -20.16 2.49
CA ALA A 14 -6.80 -19.49 1.31
C ALA A 14 -7.75 -18.41 0.73
N ARG A 15 -9.06 -18.57 0.95
CA ARG A 15 -10.11 -17.63 0.53
C ARG A 15 -10.16 -16.34 1.36
N GLU A 16 -9.93 -16.40 2.67
CA GLU A 16 -9.86 -15.21 3.53
C GLU A 16 -8.52 -14.50 3.37
N ALA A 17 -7.43 -15.26 3.20
CA ALA A 17 -6.12 -14.71 2.87
C ALA A 17 -6.16 -13.92 1.56
N GLY A 18 -6.82 -14.42 0.51
CA GLY A 18 -6.96 -13.71 -0.76
C GLY A 18 -7.69 -12.36 -0.64
N GLN A 19 -8.71 -12.27 0.23
CA GLN A 19 -9.47 -11.04 0.45
C GLN A 19 -8.64 -9.98 1.20
N VAL A 20 -7.81 -10.40 2.15
CA VAL A 20 -6.87 -9.51 2.87
C VAL A 20 -5.68 -9.13 1.98
N VAL A 21 -5.17 -10.05 1.17
CA VAL A 21 -4.06 -9.78 0.24
C VAL A 21 -4.45 -8.72 -0.79
N TRP A 22 -5.66 -8.75 -1.33
CA TRP A 22 -6.11 -7.70 -2.26
C TRP A 22 -6.18 -6.31 -1.60
N LEU A 23 -6.59 -6.25 -0.33
CA LEU A 23 -6.62 -5.00 0.44
C LEU A 23 -5.21 -4.45 0.71
N LEU A 24 -4.21 -5.32 0.87
CA LEU A 24 -2.80 -4.94 1.05
C LEU A 24 -2.12 -4.56 -0.28
N VAL A 25 -2.45 -5.26 -1.36
CA VAL A 25 -1.86 -5.03 -2.69
C VAL A 25 -2.43 -3.76 -3.35
N LEU A 26 -3.71 -3.45 -3.14
CA LEU A 26 -4.37 -2.24 -3.67
C LEU A 26 -3.59 -0.94 -3.44
N PRO A 27 -3.17 -0.60 -2.20
CA PRO A 27 -2.33 0.56 -1.98
C PRO A 27 -0.96 0.40 -2.64
N LEU A 28 -0.34 -0.79 -2.64
CA LEU A 28 1.01 -0.98 -3.19
C LEU A 28 1.07 -0.81 -4.73
N MET A 29 0.00 -1.09 -5.46
CA MET A 29 -0.06 -1.02 -6.93
C MET A 29 0.46 0.31 -7.51
N PRO A 30 -0.03 1.50 -7.11
CA PRO A 30 0.42 2.77 -7.68
C PRO A 30 1.90 3.06 -7.43
N THR A 31 2.46 2.66 -6.29
CA THR A 31 3.91 2.82 -6.03
C THR A 31 4.77 1.93 -6.91
N LEU A 32 4.28 0.74 -7.26
CA LEU A 32 4.99 -0.18 -8.15
C LEU A 32 4.86 0.23 -9.62
N MET A 33 3.69 0.71 -10.03
CA MET A 33 3.44 1.13 -11.43
C MET A 33 4.06 2.49 -11.75
N PHE A 34 4.03 3.44 -10.81
CA PHE A 34 4.48 4.82 -11.01
C PHE A 34 5.75 5.16 -10.23
N GLY A 35 6.49 4.16 -9.74
CA GLY A 35 7.71 4.35 -8.95
C GLY A 35 8.75 5.24 -9.63
N THR A 36 8.86 5.19 -10.96
CA THR A 36 9.74 6.08 -11.72
C THR A 36 9.29 7.53 -11.66
N VAL A 37 7.98 7.80 -11.71
CA VAL A 37 7.40 9.14 -11.59
C VAL A 37 7.64 9.72 -10.20
N PHE A 38 7.57 8.89 -9.15
CA PHE A 38 7.93 9.32 -7.79
C PHE A 38 9.41 9.68 -7.64
N MET A 39 10.29 9.04 -8.41
CA MET A 39 11.74 9.35 -8.39
C MET A 39 12.11 10.54 -9.28
N GLU A 40 11.47 10.70 -10.44
CA GLU A 40 11.74 11.81 -11.37
C GLU A 40 11.07 13.11 -10.93
N ASP A 41 9.82 13.06 -10.46
CA ASP A 41 9.06 14.23 -10.02
C ASP A 41 8.22 13.94 -8.76
N PRO A 42 8.87 13.84 -7.58
CA PRO A 42 8.20 13.56 -6.31
C PRO A 42 7.19 14.64 -5.88
N ASN A 43 7.21 15.84 -6.48
CA ASN A 43 6.26 16.92 -6.19
C ASN A 43 5.29 17.17 -7.35
N GLY A 44 5.35 16.36 -8.40
CA GLY A 44 4.48 16.47 -9.55
C GLY A 44 3.01 16.26 -9.22
N THR A 45 2.14 16.80 -10.07
CA THR A 45 0.68 16.73 -9.92
C THR A 45 0.16 15.29 -9.84
N LEU A 46 0.80 14.35 -10.55
CA LEU A 46 0.47 12.92 -10.49
C LEU A 46 0.89 12.28 -9.15
N SER A 47 2.09 12.58 -8.68
CA SER A 47 2.62 12.05 -7.42
C SER A 47 1.77 12.52 -6.22
N THR A 48 1.42 13.81 -6.21
CA THR A 48 0.55 14.42 -5.19
C THR A 48 -0.89 13.92 -5.26
N ALA A 49 -1.48 13.77 -6.45
CA ALA A 49 -2.83 13.23 -6.60
C ALA A 49 -2.93 11.77 -6.11
N LEU A 50 -1.95 10.92 -6.42
CA LEU A 50 -1.90 9.54 -5.94
C LEU A 50 -1.72 9.45 -4.42
N SER A 51 -1.00 10.40 -3.82
CA SER A 51 -0.85 10.52 -2.36
C SER A 51 -2.08 11.05 -1.63
N LEU A 52 -3.02 11.70 -2.31
CA LEU A 52 -4.25 12.22 -1.71
C LEU A 52 -5.45 11.27 -1.90
N PHE A 53 -5.33 10.29 -2.80
CA PHE A 53 -6.41 9.33 -3.03
C PHE A 53 -6.39 8.24 -1.95
N PRO A 54 -7.45 8.08 -1.12
CA PRO A 54 -7.39 7.39 0.16
C PRO A 54 -6.94 5.91 0.09
N PHE A 55 -7.24 5.22 -1.02
CA PHE A 55 -6.80 3.84 -1.21
C PHE A 55 -5.33 3.69 -1.61
N SER A 56 -4.71 4.71 -2.21
CA SER A 56 -3.30 4.73 -2.63
C SER A 56 -2.43 5.65 -1.79
N ALA A 57 -3.05 6.51 -0.97
CA ALA A 57 -2.41 7.47 -0.10
C ALA A 57 -1.39 6.83 0.85
N PRO A 58 -1.67 5.70 1.54
CA PRO A 58 -0.74 5.15 2.52
C PRO A 58 0.60 4.75 1.91
N SER A 59 0.58 4.07 0.75
CA SER A 59 1.80 3.63 0.08
C SER A 59 2.54 4.78 -0.60
N ALA A 60 1.81 5.64 -1.33
CA ALA A 60 2.37 6.76 -2.07
C ALA A 60 2.97 7.82 -1.14
N MET A 61 2.35 8.06 0.02
CA MET A 61 2.94 8.95 1.02
C MET A 61 4.18 8.37 1.67
N VAL A 62 4.22 7.08 1.99
CA VAL A 62 5.42 6.45 2.55
C VAL A 62 6.59 6.55 1.57
N THR A 63 6.34 6.35 0.26
CA THR A 63 7.38 6.53 -0.76
C THR A 63 7.79 7.99 -0.90
N ARG A 64 6.85 8.94 -0.95
CA ARG A 64 7.20 10.38 -1.03
C ARG A 64 7.96 10.88 0.19
N LEU A 65 7.59 10.46 1.40
CA LEU A 65 8.31 10.79 2.64
C LEU A 65 9.73 10.22 2.67
N ALA A 66 9.98 9.08 2.00
CA ALA A 66 11.30 8.50 1.90
C ALA A 66 12.21 9.24 0.91
N ILE A 67 11.63 9.97 -0.06
CA ILE A 67 12.35 10.58 -1.19
C ILE A 67 12.40 12.12 -1.08
N THR A 68 11.42 12.75 -0.45
CA THR A 68 11.29 14.22 -0.39
C THR A 68 10.64 14.70 0.92
N GLU A 69 10.87 15.96 1.27
CA GLU A 69 10.15 16.59 2.37
C GLU A 69 8.72 16.95 1.96
N VAL A 70 7.75 16.21 2.48
CA VAL A 70 6.33 16.40 2.18
C VAL A 70 5.71 17.38 3.17
N PRO A 71 4.96 18.41 2.71
CA PRO A 71 4.27 19.34 3.60
C PRO A 71 3.28 18.65 4.55
N LEU A 72 3.27 19.07 5.82
CA LEU A 72 2.40 18.49 6.86
C LEU A 72 0.90 18.49 6.50
N TRP A 73 0.44 19.49 5.73
CA TRP A 73 -0.96 19.55 5.29
C TRP A 73 -1.32 18.42 4.30
N GLN A 74 -0.38 17.95 3.48
CA GLN A 74 -0.66 16.82 2.57
C GLN A 74 -0.82 15.52 3.36
N ILE A 75 -0.08 15.38 4.47
CA ILE A 75 -0.21 14.23 5.38
C ILE A 75 -1.58 14.26 6.06
N LEU A 76 -2.01 15.43 6.55
CA LEU A 76 -3.31 15.60 7.20
C LEU A 76 -4.50 15.39 6.26
N VAL A 77 -4.39 15.72 4.97
CA VAL A 77 -5.44 15.46 3.97
C VAL A 77 -5.40 14.02 3.47
N SER A 78 -4.24 13.35 3.54
CA SER A 78 -4.07 11.95 3.14
C SER A 78 -4.52 10.92 4.20
N LEU A 79 -4.74 11.36 5.44
CA LEU A 79 -5.21 10.58 6.59
C LEU A 79 -6.74 10.44 6.57
#